data_AF-A0A9P6YK47-F1
#
_entry.id   AF-A0A9P6YK47-F1
#
_cell.length_a   1.000
_cell.length_b   1.000
_cell.length_c   1.000
_cell.angle_alpha   90.00
_cell.angle_beta   90.00
_cell.angle_gamma   90.00
#
_symmetry.space_group_name_H-M   'P 1'
#
loop_
_entity.id
_entity.type
_entity.pdbx_description
1 polymer ?
#
loop_
_entity_poly.entity_id
_entity_poly.type
_entity_poly.pdbx_seq_one_letter_code
_entity_poly.pdbx_strand_id
1 'polypeptide(L)'
;MVLDVTQDSLKAAAKIVVSPKKTKDNDDQLWMHDHGYIINKNSGMVLDVQGGILESDKQIIQYRRKMIEDAHNQRWYYREDGFIYPQVNPNLVLDIRGNWTKPGTVVLLYDRKYSDNLNQLWDLVPYEIPSTDSSMLDPSIHSQQDESNDEYAFSSASYAL
;
A
#
# COMPACT_ATOMS: atom_id res chain seq x y z
N MET A 1 -8.11 -12.07 2.94
CA MET A 1 -8.46 -10.69 3.35
C MET A 1 -7.45 -9.77 2.69
N VAL A 2 -7.77 -8.50 2.50
CA VAL A 2 -6.86 -7.50 1.92
C VAL A 2 -6.80 -6.27 2.81
N LEU A 3 -5.72 -5.49 2.69
CA LEU A 3 -5.51 -4.21 3.34
C LEU A 3 -6.49 -3.17 2.81
N ASP A 4 -7.19 -2.49 3.72
CA ASP A 4 -8.36 -1.65 3.44
C ASP A 4 -8.32 -0.40 4.33
N VAL A 5 -8.65 0.76 3.76
CA VAL A 5 -8.90 1.98 4.52
C VAL A 5 -10.34 1.97 5.03
N THR A 6 -10.49 1.94 6.36
CA THR A 6 -11.80 1.75 6.98
C THR A 6 -12.87 2.71 6.45
N GLN A 7 -14.02 2.15 6.04
CA GLN A 7 -15.20 2.90 5.58
C GLN A 7 -14.93 3.85 4.40
N ASP A 8 -14.02 3.47 3.49
CA ASP A 8 -13.64 4.26 2.32
C ASP A 8 -13.19 5.69 2.66
N SER A 9 -12.66 5.87 3.88
CA SER A 9 -12.45 7.20 4.44
C SER A 9 -11.38 7.98 3.67
N LEU A 10 -11.67 9.25 3.39
CA LEU A 10 -10.69 10.22 2.85
C LEU A 10 -10.04 11.07 3.96
N LYS A 11 -10.27 10.73 5.23
CA LYS A 11 -9.75 11.51 6.36
C LYS A 11 -8.39 10.98 6.81
N ALA A 12 -7.52 11.91 7.19
CA ALA A 12 -6.29 11.57 7.90
C ALA A 12 -6.62 10.85 9.22
N ALA A 13 -5.73 9.95 9.63
CA ALA A 13 -5.90 9.08 10.80
C ALA A 13 -7.05 8.05 10.69
N ALA A 14 -7.63 7.86 9.51
CA ALA A 14 -8.46 6.69 9.27
C ALA A 14 -7.62 5.41 9.43
N LYS A 15 -8.21 4.41 10.10
CA LYS A 15 -7.51 3.17 10.43
C LYS A 15 -7.34 2.30 9.20
N ILE A 16 -6.21 1.61 9.17
CA ILE A 16 -6.00 0.52 8.24
C ILE A 16 -6.49 -0.77 8.88
N VAL A 17 -7.30 -1.49 8.12
CA VAL A 17 -7.93 -2.74 8.55
C VAL A 17 -7.72 -3.80 7.48
N VAL A 18 -8.09 -5.04 7.82
CA VAL A 18 -8.29 -6.09 6.82
C VAL A 18 -9.77 -6.29 6.52
N SER A 19 -10.08 -6.47 5.24
CA SER A 19 -11.44 -6.63 4.73
C SER A 19 -11.50 -7.69 3.61
N PRO A 20 -12.66 -8.26 3.26
CA PRO A 20 -12.78 -9.06 2.04
C PRO A 20 -12.47 -8.22 0.80
N LYS A 21 -11.82 -8.83 -0.19
CA LYS A 21 -11.51 -8.17 -1.47
C LYS A 21 -12.80 -7.77 -2.18
N LYS A 22 -12.94 -6.48 -2.46
CA LYS A 22 -14.04 -5.91 -3.26
C LYS A 22 -13.72 -6.10 -4.75
N THR A 23 -14.76 -6.32 -5.56
CA THR A 23 -14.65 -6.47 -7.03
C THR A 23 -15.10 -5.22 -7.78
N LYS A 24 -15.70 -4.25 -7.07
CA LYS A 24 -16.13 -2.94 -7.55
C LYS A 24 -15.87 -1.92 -6.45
N ASP A 25 -15.70 -0.66 -6.82
CA ASP A 25 -15.48 0.46 -5.89
C ASP A 25 -14.42 0.13 -4.82
N ASN A 26 -13.32 -0.47 -5.27
CA ASN A 26 -12.29 -1.08 -4.42
C ASN A 26 -11.03 -0.22 -4.27
N ASP A 27 -11.08 1.05 -4.65
CA ASP A 27 -9.92 1.95 -4.64
C ASP A 27 -9.33 2.15 -3.23
N ASP A 28 -10.13 1.95 -2.19
CA ASP A 28 -9.72 1.98 -0.78
C ASP A 28 -8.88 0.73 -0.38
N GLN A 29 -8.86 -0.30 -1.24
CA GLN A 29 -8.08 -1.53 -1.11
C GLN A 29 -6.92 -1.60 -2.12
N LEU A 30 -6.71 -0.54 -2.91
CA LEU A 30 -5.65 -0.48 -3.90
C LEU A 30 -4.52 0.42 -3.42
N TRP A 31 -3.30 -0.09 -3.56
CA TRP A 31 -2.10 0.53 -2.99
C TRP A 31 -0.99 0.63 -4.04
N MET A 32 -0.33 1.78 -4.13
CA MET A 32 0.86 1.97 -4.95
C MET A 32 2.10 2.05 -4.05
N HIS A 33 3.26 1.65 -4.55
CA HIS A 33 4.54 1.86 -3.87
C HIS A 33 5.38 2.86 -4.66
N ASP A 34 5.76 3.96 -4.02
CA ASP A 34 6.55 5.04 -4.63
C ASP A 34 7.60 5.53 -3.64
N HIS A 35 8.89 5.38 -3.96
CA HIS A 35 10.01 5.86 -3.15
C HIS A 35 9.92 5.50 -1.64
N GLY A 36 9.38 4.32 -1.32
CA GLY A 36 9.18 3.85 0.05
C GLY A 36 7.85 4.24 0.69
N TYR A 37 7.01 5.03 0.04
CA TYR A 37 5.65 5.27 0.48
C TYR A 37 4.71 4.20 -0.07
N ILE A 38 3.81 3.70 0.77
CA ILE A 38 2.67 2.88 0.35
C ILE A 38 1.46 3.81 0.32
N ILE A 39 0.94 4.09 -0.88
CA ILE A 39 -0.06 5.14 -1.15
C ILE A 39 -1.40 4.48 -1.45
N ASN A 40 -2.45 4.86 -0.72
CA ASN A 40 -3.80 4.41 -1.03
C ASN A 40 -4.34 5.12 -2.28
N LYS A 41 -4.94 4.38 -3.21
CA LYS A 41 -5.45 4.93 -4.46
C LYS A 41 -6.66 5.85 -4.26
N ASN A 42 -7.60 5.49 -3.38
CA ASN A 42 -8.79 6.30 -3.12
C ASN A 42 -8.45 7.67 -2.49
N SER A 43 -7.62 7.68 -1.45
CA SER A 43 -7.35 8.89 -0.68
C SER A 43 -6.11 9.67 -1.09
N GLY A 44 -5.18 9.04 -1.82
CA GLY A 44 -3.85 9.59 -2.10
C GLY A 44 -2.94 9.74 -0.87
N MET A 45 -3.40 9.30 0.31
CA MET A 45 -2.64 9.33 1.55
C MET A 45 -1.77 8.07 1.70
N VAL A 46 -0.78 8.16 2.58
CA VAL A 46 0.22 7.10 2.76
C VAL A 46 -0.03 6.31 4.04
N LEU A 47 0.43 5.06 4.03
CA LEU A 47 0.50 4.20 5.21
C LEU A 47 1.41 4.82 6.28
N ASP A 48 0.89 4.99 7.49
CA ASP A 48 1.52 5.74 8.57
C ASP A 48 1.35 5.01 9.91
N VAL A 49 2.42 4.99 10.71
CA VAL A 49 2.35 4.53 12.10
C VAL A 49 1.87 5.68 12.97
N GLN A 50 0.70 5.50 13.60
CA GLN A 50 0.03 6.54 14.37
C GLN A 50 0.95 7.14 15.45
N GLY A 51 1.05 8.46 15.47
CA GLY A 51 1.87 9.21 16.43
C GLY A 51 3.36 9.22 16.10
N GLY A 52 3.81 8.53 15.05
CA GLY A 52 5.20 8.55 14.57
C GLY A 52 6.21 7.78 15.41
N ILE A 53 5.74 7.05 16.43
CA ILE A 53 6.57 6.24 17.32
C ILE A 53 6.63 4.82 16.78
N LEU A 54 7.83 4.34 16.45
CA LEU A 54 8.07 2.99 15.93
C LEU A 54 8.30 2.00 17.08
N GLU A 55 7.21 1.54 17.65
CA GLU A 55 7.18 0.50 18.68
C GLU A 55 6.12 -0.55 18.32
N SER A 56 6.20 -1.71 18.96
CA SER A 56 5.17 -2.74 18.86
C SER A 56 3.80 -2.24 19.38
N ASP A 57 2.72 -2.85 18.92
CA ASP A 57 1.32 -2.54 19.25
C ASP A 57 0.88 -1.10 18.87
N LYS A 58 1.50 -0.50 17.85
CA LYS A 58 1.06 0.81 17.32
C LYS A 58 0.06 0.63 16.20
N GLN A 59 -0.97 1.47 16.20
CA GLN A 59 -1.99 1.45 15.15
C GLN A 59 -1.44 1.94 13.81
N ILE A 60 -1.78 1.24 12.74
CA ILE A 60 -1.54 1.72 11.38
C ILE A 60 -2.74 2.52 10.89
N ILE A 61 -2.47 3.68 10.31
CA ILE A 61 -3.45 4.62 9.78
C ILE A 61 -3.03 5.05 8.37
N GLN A 62 -3.91 5.74 7.65
CA GLN A 62 -3.49 6.60 6.56
C GLN A 62 -3.24 8.03 7.04
N TYR A 63 -2.25 8.70 6.45
CA TYR A 63 -1.97 10.09 6.77
C TYR A 63 -1.41 10.85 5.57
N ARG A 64 -1.38 12.18 5.66
CA ARG A 64 -0.74 13.02 4.64
C ARG A 64 0.75 12.67 4.56
N ARG A 65 1.25 12.53 3.32
CA ARG A 65 2.67 12.27 3.04
C ARG A 65 3.53 13.39 3.64
N LYS A 66 4.49 13.00 4.48
CA LYS A 66 5.48 13.89 5.10
C LYS A 66 6.67 14.09 4.16
N MET A 67 7.45 15.13 4.43
CA MET A 67 8.76 15.32 3.80
C MET A 67 9.71 14.22 4.27
N ILE A 68 10.66 13.85 3.41
CA ILE A 68 11.51 12.66 3.59
C ILE A 68 12.22 12.62 4.95
N GLU A 69 12.66 13.77 5.44
CA GLU A 69 13.39 13.92 6.72
C GLU A 69 12.56 13.52 7.95
N ASP A 70 11.23 13.71 7.91
CA ASP A 70 10.32 13.42 9.03
C ASP A 70 9.43 12.18 8.77
N ALA A 71 9.68 11.48 7.66
CA ALA A 71 8.80 10.43 7.16
C ALA A 71 9.17 9.02 7.65
N HIS A 72 10.03 8.84 8.65
CA HIS A 72 10.47 7.50 9.10
C HIS A 72 9.30 6.56 9.44
N ASN A 73 8.18 7.11 9.90
CA ASN A 73 6.96 6.36 10.22
C ASN A 73 6.01 6.13 9.02
N GLN A 74 6.40 6.56 7.82
CA GLN A 74 5.66 6.45 6.56
C GLN A 74 6.47 5.76 5.45
N ARG A 75 7.64 5.23 5.80
CA ARG A 75 8.61 4.70 4.86
C ARG A 75 8.76 3.20 5.09
N TRP A 76 8.41 2.44 4.06
CA TRP A 76 8.22 1.01 4.11
C TRP A 76 9.05 0.29 3.06
N TYR A 77 9.50 -0.90 3.40
CA TYR A 77 9.97 -1.91 2.46
C TYR A 77 9.06 -3.13 2.50
N TYR A 78 9.01 -3.80 1.36
CA TYR A 78 8.50 -5.16 1.23
C TYR A 78 9.71 -6.10 1.04
N ARG A 79 9.71 -7.23 1.74
CA ARG A 79 10.68 -8.31 1.49
C ARG A 79 9.99 -9.48 0.78
N GLU A 80 10.76 -10.23 0.01
CA GLU A 80 10.31 -11.43 -0.70
C GLU A 80 9.71 -12.52 0.22
N ASP A 81 10.02 -12.48 1.52
CA ASP A 81 9.43 -13.36 2.54
C ASP A 81 8.08 -12.87 3.08
N GLY A 82 7.47 -11.85 2.46
CA GLY A 82 6.11 -11.40 2.73
C GLY A 82 5.98 -10.31 3.79
N PHE A 83 7.08 -9.87 4.42
CA PHE A 83 7.01 -8.83 5.45
C PHE A 83 6.98 -7.42 4.85
N ILE A 84 6.06 -6.59 5.35
CA ILE A 84 6.06 -5.14 5.16
C ILE A 84 6.54 -4.49 6.46
N TYR A 85 7.60 -3.67 6.39
CA TYR A 85 8.29 -3.13 7.58
C TYR A 85 8.80 -1.71 7.37
N PRO A 86 8.96 -0.91 8.45
CA PRO A 86 9.59 0.41 8.36
C PRO A 86 11.04 0.30 7.86
N GLN A 87 11.45 1.17 6.94
CA GLN A 87 12.82 1.16 6.36
C GLN A 87 13.92 1.24 7.43
N VAL A 88 13.62 1.91 8.55
CA VAL A 88 14.57 2.15 9.66
C VAL A 88 14.54 1.07 10.75
N ASN A 89 13.57 0.15 10.75
CA ASN A 89 13.47 -0.90 11.76
C ASN A 89 12.83 -2.19 11.20
N PRO A 90 13.63 -3.15 10.70
CA PRO A 90 13.14 -4.41 10.13
C PRO A 90 12.64 -5.43 11.15
N ASN A 91 12.73 -5.14 12.46
CA ASN A 91 12.18 -6.00 13.51
C ASN A 91 10.71 -5.70 13.81
N LEU A 92 10.14 -4.65 13.22
CA LEU A 92 8.72 -4.30 13.30
C LEU A 92 8.07 -4.51 11.94
N VAL A 93 6.88 -5.10 11.92
CA VAL A 93 6.17 -5.50 10.70
C VAL A 93 4.67 -5.20 10.80
N LEU A 94 3.98 -5.14 9.65
CA LEU A 94 2.52 -5.10 9.63
C LEU A 94 1.93 -6.42 10.14
N ASP A 95 1.04 -6.35 11.12
CA ASP A 95 0.42 -7.49 11.79
C ASP A 95 -1.10 -7.33 11.85
N ILE A 96 -1.83 -8.37 11.47
CA ILE A 96 -3.28 -8.44 11.67
C ILE A 96 -3.54 -8.79 13.13
N ARG A 97 -4.16 -7.85 13.87
CA ARG A 97 -4.37 -7.96 15.31
C ARG A 97 -5.01 -9.30 15.70
N GLY A 98 -4.32 -10.02 16.58
CA GLY A 98 -4.81 -11.26 17.17
C GLY A 98 -4.96 -12.41 16.17
N ASN A 99 -4.40 -12.31 14.96
CA ASN A 99 -4.63 -13.26 13.87
C ASN A 99 -6.14 -13.45 13.57
N TRP A 100 -6.93 -12.39 13.73
CA TRP A 100 -8.37 -12.45 13.47
C TRP A 100 -8.68 -12.24 12.00
N THR A 101 -9.61 -13.05 11.49
CA THR A 101 -10.08 -12.98 10.10
C THR A 101 -11.38 -12.19 9.94
N LYS A 102 -11.86 -11.55 11.02
CA LYS A 102 -13.08 -10.75 10.99
C LYS A 102 -12.86 -9.47 10.15
N PRO A 103 -13.77 -9.12 9.23
CA PRO A 103 -13.73 -7.85 8.51
C PRO A 103 -13.65 -6.65 9.46
N GLY A 104 -12.80 -5.68 9.12
CA GLY A 104 -12.54 -4.50 9.96
C GLY A 104 -11.57 -4.74 11.11
N THR A 105 -10.91 -5.91 11.18
CA THR A 105 -9.82 -6.15 12.13
C THR A 105 -8.68 -5.17 11.82
N VAL A 106 -8.20 -4.46 12.83
CA VAL A 106 -7.15 -3.46 12.66
C VAL A 106 -5.79 -4.08 12.35
N VAL A 107 -5.01 -3.37 11.54
CA VAL A 107 -3.60 -3.67 11.31
C VAL A 107 -2.74 -2.84 12.26
N LEU A 108 -1.72 -3.49 12.83
CA LEU A 108 -0.79 -2.92 13.77
C LEU A 108 0.63 -2.94 13.20
N LEU A 109 1.49 -2.07 13.72
CA LEU A 109 2.91 -2.30 13.75
C LEU A 109 3.21 -3.21 14.94
N TYR A 110 3.91 -4.31 14.71
CA TYR A 110 4.16 -5.30 15.76
C TYR A 110 5.54 -5.92 15.61
N ASP A 111 6.07 -6.47 16.70
CA ASP A 111 7.32 -7.23 16.67
C ASP A 111 7.22 -8.41 15.71
N ARG A 112 8.26 -8.55 14.88
CA ARG A 112 8.35 -9.66 13.93
C ARG A 112 8.42 -10.98 14.68
N LYS A 113 7.53 -11.90 14.30
CA LYS A 113 7.49 -13.27 14.80
C LYS A 113 8.23 -14.19 13.82
N TYR A 114 8.96 -15.16 14.36
CA TYR A 114 9.71 -16.16 13.58
C TYR A 114 8.99 -17.51 13.46
N SER A 115 7.89 -17.70 14.21
CA SER A 115 6.97 -18.84 14.14
C SER A 115 5.54 -18.33 14.30
N ASP A 116 4.55 -19.10 13.82
CA ASP A 116 3.12 -18.76 13.91
C ASP A 116 2.80 -17.33 13.46
N ASN A 117 3.43 -16.91 12.37
CA ASN A 117 3.50 -15.51 11.91
C ASN A 117 2.71 -15.24 10.63
N LEU A 118 1.81 -16.14 10.22
CA LEU A 118 1.02 -15.99 8.99
C LEU A 118 0.23 -14.67 8.96
N ASN A 119 -0.15 -14.14 10.13
CA ASN A 119 -0.83 -12.85 10.25
C ASN A 119 0.08 -11.62 10.03
N GLN A 120 1.36 -11.84 9.72
CA GLN A 120 2.36 -10.82 9.41
C GLN A 120 2.91 -10.92 7.98
N LEU A 121 2.44 -11.90 7.21
CA LEU A 121 2.89 -12.15 5.83
C LEU A 121 1.83 -11.62 4.86
N TRP A 122 2.30 -10.91 3.84
CA TRP A 122 1.48 -10.20 2.86
C TRP A 122 1.94 -10.56 1.45
N ASP A 123 0.99 -10.79 0.57
CA ASP A 123 1.24 -11.02 -0.85
C ASP A 123 0.92 -9.74 -1.62
N LEU A 124 1.84 -9.27 -2.45
CA LEU A 124 1.57 -8.17 -3.37
C LEU A 124 0.84 -8.75 -4.59
N VAL A 125 -0.47 -8.51 -4.70
CA VAL A 125 -1.25 -8.97 -5.85
C VAL A 125 -1.47 -7.82 -6.82
N PRO A 126 -0.87 -7.83 -8.02
CA PRO A 126 -1.11 -6.80 -9.03
C PRO A 126 -2.59 -6.65 -9.34
N TYR A 127 -3.07 -5.41 -9.43
CA TYR A 127 -4.42 -5.10 -9.86
C TYR A 127 -4.45 -4.94 -11.38
N GLU A 128 -5.10 -5.88 -12.07
CA GLU A 128 -5.36 -5.78 -13.49
C GLU A 128 -6.52 -4.81 -13.72
N ILE A 129 -6.24 -3.71 -14.42
CA ILE A 129 -7.30 -2.84 -14.94
C ILE A 129 -8.01 -3.66 -16.04
N PRO A 130 -9.34 -3.90 -15.94
CA PRO A 130 -10.07 -4.52 -17.03
C PRO A 130 -9.85 -3.65 -18.27
N SER A 131 -9.24 -4.22 -19.31
CA SER A 131 -9.00 -3.51 -20.56
C SER A 131 -10.34 -3.02 -21.11
N THR A 132 -10.58 -1.72 -21.01
CA THR A 132 -11.60 -1.06 -21.82
C THR A 132 -11.07 -1.08 -23.25
N ASP A 133 -11.65 -1.98 -24.06
CA ASP A 133 -11.50 -2.17 -25.50
C ASP A 133 -10.62 -1.13 -26.23
N SER A 134 -9.45 -1.58 -26.70
CA SER A 134 -8.45 -0.81 -27.46
C SER A 134 -8.91 -0.48 -28.90
N SER A 135 -10.17 -0.11 -29.12
CA SER A 135 -10.79 0.03 -30.45
C SER A 135 -11.04 1.47 -30.90
N MET A 136 -10.26 2.44 -30.43
CA MET A 136 -10.19 3.79 -31.04
C MET A 136 -8.75 4.08 -31.48
N LEU A 137 -8.34 3.42 -32.58
CA LEU A 137 -7.22 3.87 -33.40
C LEU A 137 -7.63 5.19 -34.06
N ASP A 138 -6.96 6.30 -33.73
CA ASP A 138 -6.94 7.48 -34.59
C ASP A 138 -5.73 7.37 -35.53
N PRO A 139 -5.92 7.15 -36.84
CA PRO A 139 -4.82 7.02 -37.77
C PRO A 139 -4.56 8.38 -38.42
N SER A 140 -3.76 9.25 -37.80
CA SER A 140 -3.03 10.33 -38.50
C SER A 140 -2.12 11.13 -37.56
N ILE A 141 -0.79 10.94 -37.69
CA ILE A 141 0.17 11.96 -38.16
C ILE A 141 1.58 11.35 -38.11
N HIS A 142 2.30 11.50 -39.22
CA HIS A 142 3.60 10.91 -39.51
C HIS A 142 4.73 11.96 -39.34
N SER A 143 5.92 11.48 -38.93
CA SER A 143 7.25 12.12 -38.90
C SER A 143 7.45 13.22 -37.82
N GLN A 144 8.50 13.25 -37.00
CA GLN A 144 9.93 12.97 -37.22
C GLN A 144 10.64 12.47 -35.94
N GLN A 145 11.77 11.78 -36.14
CA GLN A 145 12.69 11.29 -35.09
C GLN A 145 13.36 12.43 -34.32
N ASP A 146 13.44 12.30 -33.00
CA ASP A 146 14.60 12.75 -32.22
C ASP A 146 14.75 11.87 -30.97
N GLU A 147 16.00 11.53 -30.69
CA GLU A 147 16.46 10.53 -29.73
C GLU A 147 16.37 11.00 -28.27
N SER A 148 16.37 10.00 -27.37
CA SER A 148 16.60 10.09 -25.93
C SER A 148 15.49 10.74 -25.08
N ASN A 149 14.68 9.89 -24.46
CA ASN A 149 14.30 10.13 -23.07
C ASN A 149 14.15 8.76 -22.40
N ASP A 150 15.00 8.50 -21.42
CA ASP A 150 14.88 7.36 -20.52
C ASP A 150 13.49 7.40 -19.89
N GLU A 151 12.59 6.56 -20.38
CA GLU A 151 11.27 6.37 -19.82
C GLU A 151 11.47 5.72 -18.44
N TYR A 152 11.60 6.58 -17.42
CA TYR A 152 11.28 6.26 -16.04
C TYR A 152 9.84 5.73 -16.06
N ALA A 153 9.71 4.43 -16.28
CA ALA A 153 8.47 3.70 -16.17
C ALA A 153 8.03 3.82 -14.71
N PHE A 154 7.25 4.86 -14.43
CA PHE A 154 6.44 4.95 -13.24
C PHE A 154 5.68 3.63 -13.14
N SER A 155 5.95 2.85 -12.09
CA SER A 155 5.07 1.73 -11.78
C SER A 155 3.75 2.33 -11.32
N SER A 156 2.82 2.54 -12.26
CA SER A 156 1.41 2.82 -11.99
C SER A 156 0.69 1.58 -11.45
N ALA A 157 1.43 0.51 -11.13
CA ALA A 157 0.88 -0.72 -10.62
C ALA A 157 0.26 -0.45 -9.24
N SER A 158 -1.06 -0.60 -9.20
CA SER A 158 -1.78 -0.75 -7.95
C SER A 158 -1.73 -2.22 -7.56
N TYR A 159 -1.58 -2.49 -6.27
CA TYR A 159 -1.61 -3.82 -5.70
C TYR A 159 -2.77 -3.91 -4.72
N ALA A 160 -3.43 -5.06 -4.69
CA ALA A 160 -4.15 -5.49 -3.50
C ALA A 160 -3.12 -6.12 -2.57
N LEU A 161 -3.01 -5.58 -1.37
CA LEU A 161 -2.15 -6.08 -0.29
C LEU A 161 -2.96 -6.99 0.62
#